data_AF-A0A969K905-F1
#
_entry.id   AF-A0A969K905-F1
#
_cell.length_a   1.000
_cell.length_b   1.000
_cell.length_c   1.000
_cell.angle_alpha   90.00
_cell.angle_beta   90.00
_cell.angle_gamma   90.00
#
_symmetry.space_group_name_H-M   'P 1'
#
loop_
_entity.id
_entity.type
_entity.pdbx_description
1 polymer ?
#
loop_
_entity_poly.entity_id
_entity_poly.type
_entity_poly.pdbx_seq_one_letter_code
_entity_poly.pdbx_strand_id
1 'polypeptide(L)' 'MTALWSVEVNATMRLFQAFYHRIRAGEPPAVAMRGAVEEIRREGWEHPYYWAAFQVYGLAF' A
#
# COMPACT_ATOMS: atom_id res chain seq x y z
N MET A 1 -3.67 -9.78 -2.00
CA MET A 1 -4.24 -8.44 -1.73
C MET A 1 -5.63 -8.40 -2.35
N THR A 2 -6.58 -7.82 -1.66
CA THR A 2 -7.95 -7.59 -2.14
C THR A 2 -8.29 -6.11 -1.98
N ALA A 3 -9.10 -5.55 -2.88
CA ALA A 3 -9.64 -4.20 -2.80
C ALA A 3 -11.13 -4.26 -2.43
N LEU A 4 -11.59 -3.41 -1.50
CA LEU A 4 -12.96 -3.43 -0.96
C LEU A 4 -13.98 -2.58 -1.74
N TRP A 5 -13.53 -1.60 -2.55
CA TRP A 5 -14.38 -0.73 -3.38
C TRP A 5 -13.68 -0.40 -4.71
N SER A 6 -14.38 0.30 -5.63
CA SER A 6 -13.79 0.79 -6.88
C SER A 6 -12.65 1.76 -6.58
N VAL A 7 -11.44 1.46 -7.03
CA VAL A 7 -10.23 2.21 -6.67
C VAL A 7 -9.79 3.16 -7.79
N GLU A 8 -9.19 4.28 -7.40
CA GLU A 8 -8.50 5.17 -8.35
C GLU A 8 -7.21 4.50 -8.83
N VAL A 9 -7.00 4.45 -10.14
CA VAL A 9 -5.96 3.63 -10.77
C VAL A 9 -4.57 4.17 -10.45
N ASN A 10 -4.37 5.48 -10.43
CA ASN A 10 -3.05 6.08 -10.20
C ASN A 10 -2.58 5.85 -8.75
N ALA A 11 -3.45 6.08 -7.78
CA ALA A 11 -3.18 5.83 -6.36
C ALA A 11 -2.86 4.34 -6.12
N THR A 12 -3.63 3.44 -6.75
CA THR A 12 -3.40 1.99 -6.63
C THR A 12 -2.05 1.58 -7.21
N MET A 13 -1.72 2.06 -8.42
CA MET A 13 -0.43 1.80 -9.05
C MET A 13 0.72 2.32 -8.20
N ARG A 14 0.61 3.55 -7.68
CA ARG A 14 1.66 4.13 -6.84
C ARG A 14 1.84 3.38 -5.53
N LEU A 15 0.73 3.03 -4.87
CA LEU A 15 0.74 2.27 -3.62
C LEU A 15 1.46 0.92 -3.81
N PHE A 16 1.14 0.20 -4.88
CA PHE A 16 1.76 -1.10 -5.16
C PHE A 16 3.21 -0.98 -5.60
N GLN A 17 3.58 0.05 -6.37
CA GLN A 17 4.98 0.32 -6.67
C GLN A 17 5.80 0.56 -5.40
N ALA A 18 5.31 1.41 -4.49
CA ALA A 18 5.95 1.67 -3.19
C ALA A 18 6.05 0.38 -2.35
N PHE A 19 4.96 -0.39 -2.29
CA PHE A 19 4.92 -1.66 -1.56
C PHE A 19 5.94 -2.68 -2.10
N TYR A 20 5.94 -2.94 -3.41
CA TYR A 20 6.85 -3.93 -3.99
C TYR A 20 8.31 -3.49 -3.93
N HIS A 21 8.59 -2.19 -4.00
CA HIS A 21 9.94 -1.67 -3.78
C HIS A 21 10.46 -2.06 -2.39
N ARG A 22 9.64 -1.89 -1.35
CA ARG A 22 9.95 -2.24 0.04
C ARG A 22 10.09 -3.73 0.29
N ILE A 23 9.19 -4.53 -0.29
CA ILE A 23 9.32 -6.00 -0.26
C ILE A 23 10.65 -6.45 -0.88
N ARG A 24 11.03 -5.88 -2.03
CA ARG A 24 12.32 -6.18 -2.68
C ARG A 24 13.52 -5.73 -1.84
N ALA A 25 13.36 -4.72 -1.01
CA ALA A 25 14.37 -4.28 -0.05
C ALA A 25 14.46 -5.19 1.20
N GLY A 26 13.60 -6.21 1.31
CA GLY A 26 13.59 -7.17 2.42
C GLY A 26 12.71 -6.75 3.61
N GLU A 27 11.87 -5.72 3.45
CA GLU A 27 10.95 -5.32 4.53
C GLU A 27 9.85 -6.39 4.72
N PRO A 28 9.47 -6.69 5.97
CA PRO A 28 8.31 -7.55 6.24
C PRO A 28 7.03 -6.97 5.62
N PRO A 29 6.09 -7.80 5.13
CA PRO A 29 4.93 -7.30 4.38
C PRO A 29 4.06 -6.27 5.12
N ALA A 30 3.91 -6.39 6.43
CA ALA A 30 3.18 -5.42 7.25
C ALA A 30 3.90 -4.05 7.33
N VAL A 31 5.25 -4.07 7.40
CA VAL A 31 6.09 -2.86 7.42
C VAL A 31 6.08 -2.20 6.05
N ALA A 32 6.28 -3.00 4.99
CA ALA A 32 6.23 -2.53 3.61
C ALA A 32 4.90 -1.85 3.27
N MET A 33 3.78 -2.43 3.71
CA MET A 33 2.45 -1.84 3.48
C MET A 33 2.27 -0.52 4.22
N ARG A 34 2.68 -0.45 5.49
CA ARG A 34 2.59 0.79 6.27
C ARG A 34 3.43 1.90 5.63
N GLY A 35 4.67 1.59 5.25
CA GLY A 35 5.56 2.53 4.57
C GLY A 35 5.01 3.02 3.24
N ALA A 36 4.41 2.12 2.44
CA ALA A 36 3.78 2.47 1.17
C ALA A 36 2.57 3.41 1.38
N VAL A 37 1.74 3.18 2.40
CA VAL A 37 0.62 4.07 2.74
C VAL A 37 1.12 5.44 3.17
N GLU A 38 2.14 5.52 4.03
CA GLU A 38 2.72 6.79 4.46
C GLU A 38 3.30 7.59 3.29
N GLU A 39 3.92 6.91 2.32
CA GLU A 39 4.50 7.50 1.12
C GLU A 39 3.41 8.14 0.24
N ILE A 40 2.37 7.38 -0.14
CA ILE A 40 1.32 7.94 -1.00
C ILE A 40 0.50 9.04 -0.32
N ARG A 41 0.38 9.00 1.02
CA ARG A 41 -0.29 10.07 1.77
C ARG A 41 0.46 11.39 1.63
N ARG A 42 1.80 11.36 1.67
CA ARG A 42 2.65 12.55 1.47
C ARG A 42 2.59 13.08 0.04
N GLU A 43 2.18 12.26 -0.91
CA GLU A 43 2.04 12.62 -2.33
C GLU A 43 0.66 13.19 -2.69
N GLY A 44 -0.22 13.38 -1.70
CA GLY A 44 -1.53 14.00 -1.86
C GLY A 44 -2.70 13.02 -1.82
N TRP A 45 -2.45 11.71 -1.77
CA TRP A 45 -3.50 10.69 -1.56
C TRP A 45 -3.77 10.45 -0.08
N GLU A 46 -4.10 11.52 0.64
CA GLU A 46 -4.30 11.47 2.09
C GLU A 46 -5.57 10.71 2.49
N HIS A 47 -6.64 10.86 1.70
CA HIS A 47 -7.95 10.33 2.03
C HIS A 47 -7.94 8.79 2.08
N PRO A 48 -8.55 8.15 3.10
CA PRO A 48 -8.57 6.69 3.24
C PRO A 48 -9.09 5.92 2.03
N TYR A 49 -9.93 6.56 1.21
CA TYR A 49 -10.41 6.01 -0.06
C TYR A 49 -9.31 5.43 -0.96
N TYR A 50 -8.10 6.01 -0.95
CA TYR A 50 -7.02 5.62 -1.84
C TYR A 50 -6.23 4.38 -1.39
N TRP A 51 -6.22 4.07 -0.09
CA TRP A 51 -5.36 3.02 0.47
C TRP A 51 -6.06 2.05 1.42
N ALA A 52 -7.11 2.49 2.12
CA ALA A 52 -7.78 1.67 3.14
C ALA A 52 -8.54 0.47 2.53
N ALA A 53 -8.73 0.47 1.21
CA ALA A 53 -9.26 -0.66 0.47
C ALA A 53 -8.35 -1.89 0.52
N PHE A 54 -7.05 -1.70 0.78
CA PHE A 54 -6.03 -2.75 0.65
C PHE A 54 -5.55 -3.24 2.02
N GLN A 55 -5.56 -4.55 2.18
CA GLN A 55 -4.98 -5.23 3.34
C GLN A 55 -4.00 -6.32 2.91
N VAL A 56 -2.95 -6.46 3.72
CA VAL A 56 -1.95 -7.52 3.58
C VAL A 56 -2.23 -8.59 4.61
N TYR A 57 -2.41 -9.81 4.12
CA TYR A 57 -2.60 -11.01 4.93
C TYR A 57 -1.40 -11.90 4.74
N GLY A 58 -0.84 -12.40 5.82
CA GLY A 58 0.35 -13.23 5.81
C GLY A 58 0.87 -13.40 7.22
N LEU A 59 1.71 -14.40 7.39
CA LEU A 59 2.35 -14.63 8.67
C LEU A 59 3.56 -13.71 8.77
N ALA A 60 3.54 -12.81 9.75
CA ALA A 60 4.67 -11.97 10.10
C ALA A 60 5.65 -12.81 10.94
N PHE A 61 6.46 -13.64 10.28
CA PHE A 61 7.62 -14.27 10.89
C PHE A 61 8.80 -14.22 9.94
#